data_AF-A0A7Y9E2E6-F1
#
_entry.id   AF-A0A7Y9E2E6-F1
#
_cell.length_a   1.000
_cell.length_b   1.000
_cell.length_c   1.000
_cell.angle_alpha   90.00
_cell.angle_beta   90.00
_cell.angle_gamma   90.00
#
_symmetry.space_group_name_H-M   'P 1'
#
loop_
_entity.id
_entity.type
_entity.pdbx_description
1 polymer ?
#
loop_
_entity_poly.entity_id
_entity_poly.type
_entity_poly.pdbx_seq_one_letter_code
_entity_poly.pdbx_strand_id
1 'polypeptide(L)'
;MVGAGPVPPLPHDDPATDLLRARDALLAPPPGARRLAPAALRAALVDLHDLWLATRARALGVGRGSALVAIGSLGRRELAPFSVPDLLLVHDGTRPGPHGIRAVAAALGAPVHAVCTVGEAVEASLADLPTALGLLDARLVAGDAELAERLVGTARRAWRAGAATRGADLVELTHDRWRRAGDVAHRVEPDLVHGRGGLRDLTLLDALVTAGTTDRLPPEIRAARGVLLDLRTDLHRHAGRARDVLRAEDAPDLAEPHDLRRALGGAGRAVAAATGAALRALRPPTWGSAPASGSDLGDGVVVHAGEVTLARGASTARDPVLVLRLAAAAARSGRPMAPSALRRLADAAPELRAPWPDAARAALLALLGAGEGLVEVVEALDRAGLWGRLLPEWGAVRDLPSSRSRHAFTVGRHLLETTRWAGVVAERVVRPDLLLLAALVHDLGRGRAEDPVVVATTLAGHVGRRLGLHDDDVRLLAAVVRHQDLLPRTALRCDPDDPATVRGVLDALGGDPQLLELLHALAEADARGAGPDLWTPWRARLVGDLVARCRAAVRGVPATRR
;
A
#
# COMPACT_ATOMS: atom_id res chain seq x y z
N MET A 1 72.38 -7.30 -26.33
CA MET A 1 71.31 -6.89 -27.25
C MET A 1 70.39 -8.08 -27.53
N VAL A 2 69.26 -8.16 -26.85
CA VAL A 2 67.97 -8.60 -27.43
C VAL A 2 66.93 -7.83 -26.60
N GLY A 3 66.39 -6.75 -27.17
CA GLY A 3 65.39 -5.91 -26.51
C GLY A 3 64.04 -6.60 -26.55
N ALA A 4 63.41 -6.77 -25.39
CA ALA A 4 62.00 -7.12 -25.31
C ALA A 4 61.20 -5.92 -25.84
N GLY A 5 60.59 -6.08 -27.01
CA GLY A 5 59.68 -5.10 -27.59
C GLY A 5 58.45 -4.91 -26.69
N PRO A 6 57.79 -3.75 -26.76
CA PRO A 6 56.61 -3.47 -25.96
C PRO A 6 55.48 -4.43 -26.36
N VAL A 7 54.88 -5.06 -25.34
CA VAL A 7 53.64 -5.82 -25.49
C VAL A 7 52.58 -4.88 -26.08
N PRO A 8 51.86 -5.27 -27.15
CA PRO A 8 50.84 -4.41 -27.72
C PRO A 8 49.76 -4.12 -26.67
N PRO A 9 49.24 -2.88 -26.60
CA PRO A 9 48.13 -2.60 -25.70
C PRO A 9 46.94 -3.48 -26.09
N LEU A 10 46.36 -4.16 -25.09
CA LEU A 10 45.08 -4.85 -25.26
C LEU A 10 44.04 -3.83 -25.76
N PRO A 11 43.10 -4.22 -26.64
CA PRO A 11 42.09 -3.31 -27.16
C PRO A 11 41.36 -2.60 -26.01
N HIS A 12 41.17 -1.30 -26.15
CA HIS A 12 40.37 -0.46 -25.27
C HIS A 12 38.86 -0.77 -25.40
N ASP A 13 38.46 -2.00 -25.12
CA ASP A 13 37.05 -2.30 -24.85
C ASP A 13 36.86 -2.19 -23.33
N ASP A 14 36.27 -1.07 -22.90
CA ASP A 14 35.86 -0.93 -21.52
C ASP A 14 34.77 -1.99 -21.22
N PRO A 15 35.03 -3.02 -20.38
CA PRO A 15 34.02 -3.95 -19.88
C PRO A 15 32.68 -3.34 -19.51
N ALA A 16 32.75 -2.17 -18.91
CA ALA A 16 31.64 -1.30 -18.53
C ALA A 16 30.65 -1.18 -19.69
N THR A 17 31.24 -0.75 -20.80
CA THR A 17 30.57 -0.38 -22.03
C THR A 17 29.95 -1.60 -22.73
N ASP A 18 30.52 -2.80 -22.63
CA ASP A 18 29.94 -4.01 -23.24
C ASP A 18 28.68 -4.51 -22.51
N LEU A 19 28.69 -4.48 -21.18
CA LEU A 19 27.52 -4.84 -20.37
C LEU A 19 26.36 -3.87 -20.66
N LEU A 20 26.67 -2.57 -20.74
CA LEU A 20 25.69 -1.53 -21.07
C LEU A 20 25.12 -1.73 -22.49
N ARG A 21 25.99 -1.97 -23.49
CA ARG A 21 25.56 -2.26 -24.88
C ARG A 21 24.64 -3.49 -24.95
N ALA A 22 24.99 -4.59 -24.27
CA ALA A 22 24.18 -5.81 -24.25
C ALA A 22 22.84 -5.60 -23.54
N ARG A 23 22.82 -4.85 -22.43
CA ARG A 23 21.58 -4.47 -21.74
C ARG A 23 20.69 -3.64 -22.67
N ASP A 24 21.25 -2.65 -23.36
CA ASP A 24 20.48 -1.75 -24.21
C ASP A 24 19.85 -2.50 -25.39
N ALA A 25 20.55 -3.51 -25.94
CA ALA A 25 20.00 -4.41 -26.95
C ALA A 25 18.81 -5.26 -26.44
N LEU A 26 18.80 -5.63 -25.16
CA LEU A 26 17.65 -6.34 -24.53
C LEU A 26 16.45 -5.40 -24.29
N LEU A 27 16.70 -4.12 -24.00
CA LEU A 27 15.66 -3.13 -23.71
C LEU A 27 15.01 -2.56 -24.97
N ALA A 28 15.82 -2.34 -26.01
CA ALA A 28 15.41 -1.80 -27.31
C ALA A 28 15.82 -2.76 -28.43
N PRO A 29 15.07 -3.86 -28.64
CA PRO A 29 15.39 -4.81 -29.69
C PRO A 29 15.25 -4.16 -31.07
N PRO A 30 15.99 -4.66 -32.09
CA PRO A 30 15.98 -4.08 -33.44
C PRO A 30 14.57 -4.09 -34.07
N PRO A 31 14.29 -3.20 -35.04
CA PRO A 31 13.01 -3.14 -35.73
C PRO A 31 12.59 -4.52 -36.28
N GLY A 32 11.37 -4.95 -35.96
CA GLY A 32 10.84 -6.26 -36.35
C GLY A 32 11.03 -7.38 -35.32
N ALA A 33 11.87 -7.19 -34.29
CA ALA A 33 11.98 -8.13 -33.18
C ALA A 33 10.93 -7.82 -32.09
N ARG A 34 10.34 -8.88 -31.52
CA ARG A 34 9.35 -8.75 -30.44
C ARG A 34 10.02 -8.35 -29.14
N ARG A 35 9.48 -7.33 -28.46
CA ARG A 35 9.91 -6.96 -27.10
C ARG A 35 9.70 -8.14 -26.14
N LEU A 36 10.70 -8.37 -25.28
CA LEU A 36 10.58 -9.36 -24.21
C LEU A 36 9.47 -8.94 -23.23
N ALA A 37 8.69 -9.93 -22.80
CA ALA A 37 7.79 -9.77 -21.66
C ALA A 37 8.60 -9.49 -20.38
N PRO A 38 8.02 -8.80 -19.38
CA PRO A 38 8.78 -8.34 -18.21
C PRO A 38 9.55 -9.45 -17.49
N ALA A 39 8.92 -10.60 -17.24
CA ALA A 39 9.57 -11.76 -16.62
C ALA A 39 10.75 -12.31 -17.46
N ALA A 40 10.58 -12.42 -18.77
CA ALA A 40 11.63 -12.88 -19.67
C ALA A 40 12.79 -11.89 -19.75
N LEU A 41 12.50 -10.59 -19.74
CA LEU A 41 13.51 -9.54 -19.68
C LEU A 41 14.34 -9.62 -18.40
N ARG A 42 13.71 -9.80 -17.23
CA ARG A 42 14.44 -10.00 -15.97
C ARG A 42 15.34 -11.23 -16.01
N ALA A 43 14.84 -12.36 -16.54
CA ALA A 43 15.65 -13.57 -16.69
C ALA A 43 16.89 -13.33 -17.58
N ALA A 44 16.70 -12.70 -18.74
CA ALA A 44 17.80 -12.36 -19.65
C ALA A 44 18.81 -11.39 -19.01
N LEU A 45 18.33 -10.41 -18.23
CA LEU A 45 19.21 -9.49 -17.49
C LEU A 45 20.03 -10.20 -16.41
N VAL A 46 19.43 -11.14 -15.68
CA VAL A 46 20.13 -11.96 -14.69
C VAL A 46 21.23 -12.78 -15.37
N ASP A 47 20.90 -13.47 -16.47
CA ASP A 47 21.87 -14.32 -17.17
C ASP A 47 23.01 -13.48 -17.77
N LEU A 48 22.70 -12.28 -18.30
CA LEU A 48 23.69 -11.32 -18.77
C LEU A 48 24.64 -10.88 -17.64
N HIS A 49 24.11 -10.49 -16.48
CA HIS A 49 24.93 -10.06 -15.35
C HIS A 49 25.74 -11.22 -14.76
N ASP A 50 25.15 -12.39 -14.60
CA ASP A 50 25.84 -13.60 -14.12
C ASP A 50 27.04 -13.93 -15.03
N LEU A 51 26.84 -13.93 -16.35
CA LEU A 51 27.90 -14.21 -17.32
C LEU A 51 29.02 -13.17 -17.26
N TRP A 52 28.67 -11.89 -17.28
CA TRP A 52 29.65 -10.80 -17.26
C TRP A 52 30.44 -10.78 -15.95
N LEU A 53 29.75 -10.86 -14.80
CA LEU A 53 30.37 -10.89 -13.49
C LEU A 53 31.25 -12.12 -13.30
N ALA A 54 30.78 -13.31 -13.70
CA ALA A 54 31.57 -14.53 -13.55
C ALA A 54 32.83 -14.51 -14.42
N THR A 55 32.74 -13.98 -15.64
CA THR A 55 33.90 -13.82 -16.53
C THR A 55 34.92 -12.85 -15.95
N ARG A 56 34.46 -11.69 -15.47
CA ARG A 56 35.32 -10.67 -14.85
C ARG A 56 35.96 -11.15 -13.55
N ALA A 57 35.18 -11.76 -12.66
CA ALA A 57 35.67 -12.30 -11.40
C ALA A 57 36.79 -13.33 -11.64
N ARG A 58 36.60 -14.27 -12.57
CA ARG A 58 37.62 -15.27 -12.93
C ARG A 58 38.89 -14.63 -13.49
N ALA A 59 38.74 -13.65 -14.39
CA ALA A 59 39.89 -12.93 -14.96
C ALA A 59 40.70 -12.18 -13.89
N LEU A 60 40.04 -11.72 -12.82
CA LEU A 60 40.65 -11.06 -11.67
C LEU A 60 41.15 -12.03 -10.59
N GLY A 61 41.08 -13.35 -10.84
CA GLY A 61 41.61 -14.37 -9.93
C GLY A 61 40.67 -14.80 -8.80
N VAL A 62 39.36 -14.52 -8.90
CA VAL A 62 38.36 -15.11 -8.01
C VAL A 62 38.25 -16.61 -8.32
N GLY A 63 38.68 -17.43 -7.36
CA GLY A 63 38.85 -18.89 -7.51
C GLY A 63 38.84 -19.57 -6.15
N ARG A 64 39.61 -20.66 -5.95
CA ARG A 64 39.69 -21.31 -4.63
C ARG A 64 40.06 -20.31 -3.53
N GLY A 65 39.37 -20.39 -2.40
CA GLY A 65 39.55 -19.48 -1.26
C GLY A 65 38.88 -18.10 -1.40
N SER A 66 38.20 -17.81 -2.52
CA SER A 66 37.40 -16.60 -2.69
C SER A 66 36.14 -16.83 -3.51
N ALA A 67 35.06 -16.12 -3.22
CA ALA A 67 33.80 -16.26 -3.93
C ALA A 67 33.14 -14.89 -4.14
N LEU A 68 32.71 -14.63 -5.37
CA LEU A 68 31.79 -13.55 -5.69
C LEU A 68 30.36 -14.04 -5.49
N VAL A 69 29.64 -13.40 -4.59
CA VAL A 69 28.28 -13.76 -4.18
C VAL A 69 27.35 -12.59 -4.46
N ALA A 70 26.24 -12.85 -5.14
CA ALA A 70 25.16 -11.89 -5.31
C ALA A 70 24.19 -11.98 -4.14
N ILE A 71 23.73 -10.83 -3.66
CA ILE A 71 22.63 -10.70 -2.69
C ILE A 71 21.51 -9.85 -3.32
N GLY A 72 20.42 -9.63 -2.58
CA GLY A 72 19.33 -8.76 -3.03
C GLY A 72 18.69 -9.23 -4.33
N SER A 73 18.41 -8.31 -5.26
CA SER A 73 17.66 -8.62 -6.47
C SER A 73 18.37 -9.59 -7.42
N LEU A 74 19.70 -9.48 -7.57
CA LEU A 74 20.48 -10.43 -8.37
C LEU A 74 20.60 -11.80 -7.68
N GLY A 75 20.72 -11.81 -6.35
CA GLY A 75 20.69 -13.04 -5.54
C GLY A 75 19.38 -13.82 -5.75
N ARG A 76 18.24 -13.12 -5.69
CA ARG A 76 16.90 -13.67 -5.93
C ARG A 76 16.54 -13.93 -7.39
N ARG A 77 17.41 -13.56 -8.35
CA ARG A 77 17.15 -13.60 -9.81
C ARG A 77 15.92 -12.76 -10.23
N GLU A 78 15.75 -11.61 -9.59
CA GLU A 78 14.66 -10.65 -9.80
C GLU A 78 15.17 -9.29 -10.32
N LEU A 79 16.34 -9.24 -10.96
CA LEU A 79 16.98 -8.01 -11.40
C LEU A 79 16.13 -7.27 -12.45
N ALA A 80 15.71 -6.05 -12.13
CA ALA A 80 15.00 -5.16 -13.06
C ALA A 80 15.98 -4.32 -13.89
N PRO A 81 15.56 -3.77 -15.05
CA PRO A 81 16.38 -2.86 -15.85
C PRO A 81 16.99 -1.75 -15.02
N PHE A 82 18.22 -1.32 -15.32
CA PHE A 82 18.91 -0.23 -14.60
C PHE A 82 19.11 -0.43 -13.09
N SER A 83 18.70 -1.57 -12.52
CA SER A 83 18.96 -1.88 -11.11
C SER A 83 20.42 -2.23 -10.92
N VAL A 84 21.00 -1.72 -9.84
CA VAL A 84 22.39 -2.01 -9.48
C VAL A 84 22.45 -3.36 -8.75
N PRO A 85 23.35 -4.28 -9.15
CA PRO A 85 23.52 -5.54 -8.42
C PRO A 85 24.24 -5.32 -7.09
N ASP A 86 23.77 -5.98 -6.04
CA ASP A 86 24.42 -5.99 -4.73
C ASP A 86 25.34 -7.22 -4.62
N LEU A 87 26.64 -6.99 -4.42
CA LEU A 87 27.66 -8.03 -4.46
C LEU A 87 28.47 -8.10 -3.16
N LEU A 88 28.84 -9.31 -2.76
CA LEU A 88 29.78 -9.60 -1.69
C LEU A 88 30.97 -10.35 -2.26
N LEU A 89 32.18 -9.98 -1.84
CA LEU A 89 33.38 -10.72 -2.15
C LEU A 89 33.87 -11.43 -0.88
N VAL A 90 33.60 -12.73 -0.82
CA VAL A 90 33.87 -13.58 0.34
C VAL A 90 35.24 -14.22 0.22
N HIS A 91 36.02 -14.30 1.28
CA HIS A 91 37.30 -15.03 1.30
C HIS A 91 37.51 -15.87 2.55
N ASP A 92 38.40 -16.86 2.48
CA ASP A 92 38.82 -17.68 3.62
C ASP A 92 40.08 -17.14 4.34
N GLY A 93 40.64 -16.03 3.84
CA GLY A 93 41.85 -15.40 4.37
C GLY A 93 43.10 -15.69 3.52
N THR A 94 43.00 -16.60 2.55
CA THR A 94 44.02 -16.75 1.51
C THR A 94 44.00 -15.52 0.59
N ARG A 95 45.20 -15.04 0.18
CA ARG A 95 45.31 -13.89 -0.73
C ARG A 95 44.96 -14.33 -2.16
N PRO A 96 43.88 -13.83 -2.79
CA PRO A 96 43.62 -14.11 -4.19
C PRO A 96 44.51 -13.21 -5.06
N GLY A 97 45.32 -13.85 -5.89
CA GLY A 97 46.16 -13.18 -6.88
C GLY A 97 47.25 -12.23 -6.30
N PRO A 98 48.03 -11.59 -7.18
CA PRO A 98 49.16 -10.73 -6.79
C PRO A 98 48.75 -9.39 -6.17
N HIS A 99 47.50 -8.95 -6.34
CA HIS A 99 47.03 -7.62 -5.92
C HIS A 99 46.14 -7.62 -4.65
N GLY A 100 45.72 -8.80 -4.17
CA GLY A 100 44.87 -8.96 -2.98
C GLY A 100 43.37 -8.72 -3.23
N ILE A 101 42.54 -9.27 -2.34
CA ILE A 101 41.06 -9.33 -2.47
C ILE A 101 40.39 -7.95 -2.62
N ARG A 102 40.94 -6.90 -2.00
CA ARG A 102 40.41 -5.53 -2.10
C ARG A 102 40.67 -4.90 -3.48
N ALA A 103 41.81 -5.21 -4.09
CA ALA A 103 42.10 -4.75 -5.44
C ALA A 103 41.19 -5.43 -6.46
N VAL A 104 40.85 -6.71 -6.24
CA VAL A 104 39.85 -7.44 -7.05
C VAL A 104 38.48 -6.74 -6.98
N ALA A 105 38.03 -6.35 -5.79
CA ALA A 105 36.76 -5.63 -5.63
C ALA A 105 36.76 -4.28 -6.37
N ALA A 106 37.85 -3.51 -6.27
CA ALA A 106 38.00 -2.24 -6.98
C ALA A 106 38.05 -2.41 -8.52
N ALA A 107 38.65 -3.49 -9.00
CA ALA A 107 38.81 -3.78 -10.42
C ALA A 107 37.59 -4.46 -11.06
N LEU A 108 36.59 -4.89 -10.28
CA LEU A 108 35.43 -5.64 -10.80
C LEU A 108 34.57 -4.81 -11.76
N GLY A 109 34.56 -3.47 -11.61
CA GLY A 109 33.71 -2.58 -12.41
C GLY A 109 32.23 -2.63 -12.04
N ALA A 110 31.89 -3.26 -10.91
CA ALA A 110 30.56 -3.29 -10.32
C ALA A 110 30.67 -3.04 -8.80
N PRO A 111 29.65 -2.44 -8.17
CA PRO A 111 29.71 -2.11 -6.75
C PRO A 111 29.73 -3.38 -5.91
N VAL A 112 30.82 -3.55 -5.15
CA VAL A 112 30.97 -4.58 -4.13
C VAL A 112 30.61 -3.96 -2.78
N HIS A 113 29.52 -4.42 -2.18
CA HIS A 113 29.00 -3.91 -0.92
C HIS A 113 29.96 -4.17 0.24
N ALA A 114 30.55 -5.37 0.29
CA ALA A 114 31.55 -5.71 1.29
C ALA A 114 32.54 -6.75 0.77
N VAL A 115 33.76 -6.67 1.29
CA VAL A 115 34.80 -7.70 1.17
C VAL A 115 35.03 -8.26 2.56
N CYS A 116 34.72 -9.54 2.77
CA CYS A 116 34.67 -10.11 4.11
C CYS A 116 34.94 -11.62 4.13
N THR A 117 35.22 -12.14 5.32
CA THR A 117 35.13 -13.56 5.62
C THR A 117 33.69 -13.97 5.92
N VAL A 118 33.43 -15.27 5.95
CA VAL A 118 32.12 -15.80 6.41
C VAL A 118 31.81 -15.35 7.84
N GLY A 119 32.81 -15.31 8.72
CA GLY A 119 32.63 -14.87 10.11
C GLY A 119 32.20 -13.41 10.20
N GLU A 120 32.93 -12.52 9.51
CA GLU A 120 32.63 -11.09 9.47
C GLU A 120 31.26 -10.79 8.84
N ALA A 121 30.87 -11.51 7.78
CA ALA A 121 29.56 -11.36 7.17
C ALA A 121 28.43 -11.71 8.15
N VAL A 122 28.61 -12.81 8.90
CA VAL A 122 27.63 -13.26 9.91
C VAL A 122 27.61 -12.30 11.09
N GLU A 123 28.76 -11.82 11.56
CA GLU A 123 28.84 -10.82 12.63
C GLU A 123 28.10 -9.53 12.26
N ALA A 124 28.32 -9.01 11.05
CA ALA A 124 27.58 -7.86 10.53
C ALA A 124 26.06 -8.12 10.49
N SER A 125 25.64 -9.32 10.11
CA SER A 125 24.22 -9.72 10.12
C SER A 125 23.62 -9.81 11.53
N LEU A 126 24.45 -10.04 12.55
CA LEU A 126 23.98 -10.06 13.92
C LEU A 126 23.72 -8.63 14.43
N ALA A 127 24.48 -7.66 13.95
CA ALA A 127 24.36 -6.25 14.31
C ALA A 127 23.29 -5.50 13.50
N ASP A 128 23.04 -5.87 12.23
CA ASP A 128 22.19 -5.11 11.31
C ASP A 128 21.14 -5.99 10.60
N LEU A 129 19.86 -5.67 10.80
CA LEU A 129 18.73 -6.40 10.21
C LEU A 129 18.68 -6.34 8.67
N PRO A 130 18.84 -5.17 8.01
CA PRO A 130 18.97 -5.10 6.56
C PRO A 130 20.04 -6.03 5.98
N THR A 131 21.21 -6.10 6.62
CA THR A 131 22.31 -7.02 6.26
C THR A 131 21.88 -8.47 6.43
N ALA A 132 21.25 -8.82 7.56
CA ALA A 132 20.73 -10.16 7.79
C ALA A 132 19.74 -10.59 6.70
N LEU A 133 18.77 -9.74 6.36
CA LEU A 133 17.80 -10.01 5.30
C LEU A 133 18.48 -10.17 3.93
N GLY A 134 19.49 -9.35 3.62
CA GLY A 134 20.24 -9.44 2.37
C GLY A 134 21.02 -10.74 2.22
N LEU A 135 21.62 -11.25 3.29
CA LEU A 135 22.37 -12.51 3.28
C LEU A 135 21.50 -13.75 3.05
N LEU A 136 20.19 -13.69 3.33
CA LEU A 136 19.28 -14.80 3.04
C LEU A 136 19.12 -15.05 1.53
N ASP A 137 19.36 -14.02 0.72
CA ASP A 137 19.31 -14.03 -0.74
C ASP A 137 20.66 -14.42 -1.37
N ALA A 138 21.68 -14.73 -0.58
CA ALA A 138 23.03 -14.99 -1.06
C ALA A 138 23.08 -16.16 -2.06
N ARG A 139 23.67 -15.90 -3.23
CA ARG A 139 23.85 -16.85 -4.32
C ARG A 139 25.23 -16.71 -4.94
N LEU A 140 25.91 -17.84 -5.16
CA LEU A 140 27.19 -17.86 -5.86
C LEU A 140 27.05 -17.33 -7.29
N VAL A 141 27.96 -16.43 -7.69
CA VAL A 141 28.16 -15.99 -9.07
C VAL A 141 29.43 -16.63 -9.66
N ALA A 142 30.55 -16.58 -8.93
CA ALA A 142 31.81 -17.21 -9.34
C ALA A 142 32.75 -17.47 -8.16
N GLY A 143 33.70 -18.39 -8.33
CA GLY A 143 34.72 -18.73 -7.33
C GLY A 143 34.43 -20.03 -6.59
N ASP A 144 34.82 -20.06 -5.32
CA ASP A 144 34.73 -21.22 -4.43
C ASP A 144 33.27 -21.49 -3.98
N ALA A 145 32.70 -22.60 -4.48
CA ALA A 145 31.34 -22.99 -4.16
C ALA A 145 31.16 -23.42 -2.69
N GLU A 146 32.14 -24.09 -2.10
CA GLU A 146 32.06 -24.52 -0.70
C GLU A 146 32.06 -23.30 0.23
N LEU A 147 32.85 -22.27 -0.08
CA LEU A 147 32.86 -21.03 0.67
C LEU A 147 31.50 -20.32 0.63
N ALA A 148 30.88 -20.24 -0.54
CA ALA A 148 29.55 -19.65 -0.69
C ALA A 148 28.47 -20.48 0.03
N GLU A 149 28.51 -21.81 -0.04
CA GLU A 149 27.61 -22.69 0.70
C GLU A 149 27.77 -22.53 2.21
N ARG A 150 29.01 -22.39 2.70
CA ARG A 150 29.27 -22.09 4.12
C ARG A 150 28.68 -20.74 4.54
N LEU A 151 28.80 -19.70 3.71
CA LEU A 151 28.16 -18.40 3.98
C LEU A 151 26.64 -18.56 4.09
N VAL A 152 25.99 -19.11 3.07
CA VAL A 152 24.53 -19.28 3.02
C VAL A 152 24.03 -20.11 4.20
N GLY A 153 24.69 -21.24 4.47
CA GLY A 153 24.33 -22.14 5.56
C GLY A 153 24.46 -21.47 6.93
N THR A 154 25.54 -20.71 7.15
CA THR A 154 25.78 -20.05 8.45
C THR A 154 24.86 -18.86 8.66
N ALA A 155 24.64 -18.03 7.63
CA ALA A 155 23.69 -16.92 7.69
C ALA A 155 22.26 -17.40 7.99
N ARG A 156 21.80 -18.47 7.32
CA ARG A 156 20.46 -19.05 7.57
C ARG A 156 20.33 -19.64 8.98
N ARG A 157 21.37 -20.29 9.51
CA ARG A 157 21.38 -20.78 10.89
C ARG A 157 21.32 -19.63 11.89
N ALA A 158 22.14 -18.59 11.70
CA ALA A 158 22.14 -17.40 12.55
C ALA A 158 20.78 -16.70 12.54
N TRP A 159 20.16 -16.55 11.36
CA TRP A 159 18.83 -15.99 11.22
C TRP A 159 17.77 -16.80 11.96
N ARG A 160 17.72 -18.13 11.77
CA ARG A 160 16.76 -19.01 12.47
C ARG A 160 16.90 -18.93 14.00
N ALA A 161 18.14 -18.86 14.49
CA ALA A 161 18.40 -18.76 15.92
C ALA A 161 17.99 -17.40 16.52
N GLY A 162 18.06 -16.32 15.73
CA GLY A 162 17.85 -14.95 16.20
C GLY A 162 16.53 -14.26 15.80
N ALA A 163 15.79 -14.78 14.81
CA ALA A 163 14.63 -14.07 14.25
C ALA A 163 13.52 -13.81 15.29
N ALA A 164 13.27 -14.77 16.19
CA ALA A 164 12.25 -14.64 17.22
C ALA A 164 12.56 -13.52 18.23
N THR A 165 13.84 -13.33 18.59
CA THR A 165 14.25 -12.29 19.56
C THR A 165 14.30 -10.90 18.95
N ARG A 166 14.38 -10.80 17.62
CA ARG A 166 14.39 -9.53 16.86
C ARG A 166 13.01 -9.12 16.32
N GLY A 167 11.95 -9.78 16.76
CA GLY A 167 10.59 -9.51 16.29
C GLY A 167 10.16 -8.05 16.46
N ALA A 168 10.51 -7.42 17.59
CA ALA A 168 10.20 -6.01 17.84
C ALA A 168 10.90 -5.07 16.85
N ASP A 169 12.20 -5.26 16.64
CA ASP A 169 13.01 -4.46 15.72
C ASP A 169 12.53 -4.60 14.27
N LEU A 170 12.11 -5.81 13.85
CA LEU A 170 11.54 -6.05 12.53
C LEU A 170 10.21 -5.31 12.33
N VAL A 171 9.36 -5.27 13.36
CA VAL A 171 8.08 -4.55 13.33
C VAL A 171 8.33 -3.04 13.21
N GLU A 172 9.22 -2.48 14.04
CA GLU A 172 9.58 -1.06 13.98
C GLU A 172 10.18 -0.69 12.62
N LEU A 173 11.19 -1.44 12.15
CA LEU A 173 11.82 -1.24 10.84
C LEU A 173 10.79 -1.24 9.69
N THR A 174 9.80 -2.12 9.77
CA THR A 174 8.75 -2.26 8.76
C THR A 174 7.76 -1.10 8.80
N HIS A 175 7.27 -0.75 9.99
CA HIS A 175 6.35 0.38 10.15
C HIS A 175 7.00 1.71 9.77
N ASP A 176 8.26 1.92 10.13
CA ASP A 176 9.05 3.09 9.74
C ASP A 176 9.10 3.26 8.23
N ARG A 177 9.35 2.16 7.51
CA ARG A 177 9.34 2.14 6.06
C ARG A 177 7.95 2.47 5.51
N TRP A 178 6.89 1.86 6.03
CA TRP A 178 5.52 2.14 5.60
C TRP A 178 5.12 3.60 5.82
N ARG A 179 5.52 4.23 6.93
CA ARG A 179 5.23 5.66 7.19
C ARG A 179 5.87 6.58 6.14
N ARG A 180 7.08 6.24 5.67
CA ARG A 180 7.79 7.01 4.63
C ARG A 180 7.24 6.77 3.22
N ALA A 181 7.01 5.50 2.87
CA ALA A 181 6.65 5.11 1.49
C ALA A 181 5.14 5.09 1.22
N GLY A 182 4.30 4.99 2.27
CA GLY A 182 2.86 4.82 2.13
C GLY A 182 2.46 3.41 1.71
N ASP A 183 1.23 3.28 1.19
CA ASP A 183 0.64 2.01 0.80
C ASP A 183 0.61 1.83 -0.73
N VAL A 184 1.05 0.67 -1.21
CA VAL A 184 1.11 0.35 -2.64
C VAL A 184 -0.27 0.34 -3.27
N ALA A 185 -1.28 -0.20 -2.58
CA ALA A 185 -2.61 -0.36 -3.14
C ALA A 185 -3.39 0.95 -3.22
N HIS A 186 -3.04 1.92 -2.37
CA HIS A 186 -3.91 3.04 -2.08
C HIS A 186 -3.34 4.40 -2.44
N ARG A 187 -2.02 4.52 -2.70
CA ARG A 187 -1.41 5.76 -3.18
C ARG A 187 -1.68 6.02 -4.66
N VAL A 188 -1.84 7.29 -5.03
CA VAL A 188 -1.86 7.69 -6.45
C VAL A 188 -0.52 7.39 -7.11
N GLU A 189 0.57 7.67 -6.41
CA GLU A 189 1.95 7.37 -6.83
C GLU A 189 2.60 6.36 -5.87
N PRO A 190 2.35 5.05 -6.05
CA PRO A 190 2.84 4.04 -5.12
C PRO A 190 4.32 3.73 -5.32
N ASP A 191 5.03 3.52 -4.20
CA ASP A 191 6.39 2.95 -4.18
C ASP A 191 6.32 1.42 -4.17
N LEU A 192 6.68 0.79 -5.28
CA LEU A 192 6.55 -0.66 -5.50
C LEU A 192 7.51 -1.49 -4.63
N VAL A 193 8.58 -0.91 -4.12
CA VAL A 193 9.59 -1.61 -3.33
C VAL A 193 9.35 -1.41 -1.85
N HIS A 194 9.27 -0.15 -1.42
CA HIS A 194 9.24 0.22 -0.02
C HIS A 194 7.83 0.43 0.52
N GLY A 195 6.80 0.56 -0.32
CA GLY A 195 5.43 0.70 0.14
C GLY A 195 4.92 -0.50 0.96
N ARG A 196 3.89 -0.28 1.77
CA ARG A 196 3.11 -1.35 2.40
C ARG A 196 2.43 -2.18 1.32
N GLY A 197 2.65 -3.49 1.34
CA GLY A 197 2.27 -4.40 0.26
C GLY A 197 3.29 -4.50 -0.88
N GLY A 198 4.48 -3.90 -0.74
CA GLY A 198 5.51 -3.84 -1.78
C GLY A 198 6.49 -5.02 -1.77
N LEU A 199 7.49 -4.96 -2.65
CA LEU A 199 8.50 -6.02 -2.81
C LEU A 199 9.33 -6.26 -1.55
N ARG A 200 9.57 -5.24 -0.71
CA ARG A 200 10.31 -5.42 0.55
C ARG A 200 9.50 -6.18 1.61
N ASP A 201 8.18 -6.07 1.57
CA ASP A 201 7.29 -6.90 2.40
C ASP A 201 7.36 -8.37 1.99
N LEU A 202 7.45 -8.65 0.70
CA LEU A 202 7.66 -10.00 0.17
C LEU A 202 9.02 -10.59 0.61
N THR A 203 10.09 -9.79 0.61
CA THR A 203 11.40 -10.22 1.15
C THR A 203 11.31 -10.54 2.64
N LEU A 204 10.59 -9.74 3.43
CA LEU A 204 10.37 -10.03 4.85
C LEU A 204 9.59 -11.34 5.03
N LEU A 205 8.53 -11.56 4.26
CA LEU A 205 7.76 -12.80 4.30
C LEU A 205 8.63 -14.03 4.00
N ASP A 206 9.49 -13.98 2.98
CA ASP A 206 10.45 -15.07 2.69
C ASP A 206 11.43 -15.32 3.86
N ALA A 207 11.88 -14.25 4.52
CA ALA A 207 12.75 -14.33 5.67
C ALA A 207 12.05 -15.02 6.86
N LEU A 208 10.78 -14.72 7.10
CA LEU A 208 10.00 -15.35 8.17
C LEU A 208 9.68 -16.82 7.88
N VAL A 209 9.46 -17.17 6.61
CA VAL A 209 9.40 -18.59 6.18
C VAL A 209 10.73 -19.28 6.41
N THR A 210 11.85 -18.62 6.10
CA THR A 210 13.19 -19.17 6.32
C THR A 210 13.49 -19.39 7.81
N ALA A 211 12.96 -18.52 8.69
CA ALA A 211 13.02 -18.65 10.14
C ALA A 211 12.13 -19.77 10.71
N GLY A 212 11.13 -20.24 9.95
CA GLY A 212 10.10 -21.15 10.44
C GLY A 212 9.04 -20.47 11.31
N THR A 213 8.96 -19.13 11.27
CA THR A 213 7.96 -18.34 12.02
C THR A 213 6.61 -18.29 11.31
N THR A 214 6.62 -18.41 9.98
CA THR A 214 5.42 -18.40 9.13
C THR A 214 5.44 -19.62 8.22
N ASP A 215 4.26 -20.17 7.92
CA ASP A 215 4.09 -21.23 6.93
C ASP A 215 4.46 -20.77 5.51
N ARG A 216 4.58 -21.74 4.60
CA ARG A 216 4.83 -21.47 3.17
C ARG A 216 3.82 -20.49 2.59
N LEU A 217 4.32 -19.52 1.82
CA LEU A 217 3.48 -18.48 1.23
C LEU A 217 2.43 -19.04 0.26
N PRO A 218 1.15 -18.62 0.41
CA PRO A 218 0.06 -19.02 -0.48
C PRO A 218 0.32 -18.65 -1.96
N PRO A 219 -0.33 -19.36 -2.92
CA PRO A 219 -0.20 -19.06 -4.36
C PRO A 219 -0.50 -17.60 -4.71
N GLU A 220 -1.45 -16.97 -4.02
CA GLU A 220 -1.89 -15.59 -4.25
C GLU A 220 -0.75 -14.60 -3.97
N ILE A 221 0.06 -14.84 -2.95
CA ILE A 221 1.24 -14.01 -2.62
C ILE A 221 2.31 -14.13 -3.70
N ARG A 222 2.44 -15.33 -4.28
CA ARG A 222 3.37 -15.58 -5.40
C ARG A 222 2.91 -14.88 -6.68
N ALA A 223 1.60 -14.88 -6.96
CA ALA A 223 1.02 -14.13 -8.06
C ALA A 223 1.21 -12.61 -7.87
N ALA A 224 0.99 -12.10 -6.65
CA ALA A 224 1.21 -10.71 -6.30
C ALA A 224 2.66 -10.26 -6.53
N ARG A 225 3.64 -11.11 -6.17
CA ARG A 225 5.07 -10.87 -6.50
C ARG A 225 5.29 -10.71 -8.00
N GLY A 226 4.70 -11.57 -8.81
CA GLY A 226 4.78 -11.49 -10.28
C GLY A 226 4.30 -10.13 -10.80
N VAL A 227 3.11 -9.71 -10.38
CA VAL A 227 2.52 -8.40 -10.74
C VAL A 227 3.46 -7.25 -10.37
N LEU A 228 3.95 -7.21 -9.14
CA LEU A 228 4.84 -6.13 -8.66
C LEU A 228 6.17 -6.09 -9.40
N LEU A 229 6.78 -7.25 -9.67
CA LEU A 229 8.03 -7.33 -10.41
C LEU A 229 7.87 -6.94 -11.88
N ASP A 230 6.76 -7.36 -12.51
CA ASP A 230 6.44 -7.00 -13.90
C ASP A 230 6.23 -5.50 -14.05
N LEU A 231 5.44 -4.91 -13.14
CA LEU A 231 5.25 -3.46 -13.05
C LEU A 231 6.55 -2.69 -12.87
N ARG A 232 7.39 -3.12 -11.93
CA ARG A 232 8.70 -2.48 -11.69
C ARG A 232 9.61 -2.58 -12.91
N THR A 233 9.61 -3.72 -13.58
CA THR A 233 10.41 -3.95 -14.79
C THR A 233 10.01 -3.01 -15.91
N ASP A 234 8.71 -2.87 -16.12
CA ASP A 234 8.17 -1.99 -17.14
C ASP A 234 8.37 -0.52 -16.81
N LEU A 235 8.18 -0.14 -15.54
CA LEU A 235 8.45 1.21 -15.05
C LEU A 235 9.90 1.62 -15.32
N HIS A 236 10.86 0.77 -14.97
CA HIS A 236 12.28 1.05 -15.23
C HIS A 236 12.57 1.14 -16.73
N ARG A 237 11.99 0.22 -17.53
CA ARG A 237 12.16 0.21 -18.99
C ARG A 237 11.62 1.49 -19.64
N HIS A 238 10.44 1.94 -19.23
CA HIS A 238 9.82 3.16 -19.76
C HIS A 238 10.54 4.43 -19.29
N ALA A 239 10.89 4.50 -18.01
CA ALA A 239 11.59 5.65 -17.43
C ALA A 239 13.05 5.79 -17.91
N GLY A 240 13.65 4.72 -18.47
CA GLY A 240 15.06 4.70 -18.88
C GLY A 240 16.06 4.79 -17.72
N ARG A 241 15.60 4.58 -16.49
CA ARG A 241 16.38 4.67 -15.25
C ARG A 241 15.74 3.87 -14.13
N ALA A 242 16.49 3.58 -13.07
CA ALA A 242 15.95 2.97 -11.86
C ALA A 242 14.96 3.93 -11.19
N ARG A 243 13.72 3.49 -11.00
CA ARG A 243 12.64 4.27 -10.40
C ARG A 243 11.57 3.33 -9.86
N ASP A 244 11.38 3.34 -8.55
CA ASP A 244 10.46 2.42 -7.88
C ASP A 244 9.08 3.06 -7.59
N VAL A 245 8.91 4.35 -7.85
CA VAL A 245 7.64 5.09 -7.67
C VAL A 245 6.92 5.23 -9.00
N LEU A 246 5.72 4.65 -9.09
CA LEU A 246 4.86 4.70 -10.26
C LEU A 246 4.11 6.04 -10.30
N ARG A 247 4.60 7.04 -11.05
CA ARG A 247 3.89 8.31 -11.22
C ARG A 247 2.92 8.25 -12.38
N ALA A 248 1.96 9.17 -12.40
CA ALA A 248 0.97 9.26 -13.47
C ALA A 248 1.61 9.48 -14.86
N GLU A 249 2.73 10.19 -14.91
CA GLU A 249 3.51 10.47 -16.13
C GLU A 249 4.22 9.23 -16.72
N ASP A 250 4.53 8.23 -15.89
CA ASP A 250 5.29 7.04 -16.31
C ASP A 250 4.37 5.91 -16.84
N ALA A 251 3.06 6.17 -16.94
CA ALA A 251 2.04 5.15 -17.19
C ALA A 251 1.68 4.81 -18.66
N PRO A 252 2.21 5.42 -19.75
CA PRO A 252 1.75 5.04 -21.08
C PRO A 252 2.56 3.86 -21.65
N ASP A 253 1.83 2.90 -22.26
CA ASP A 253 2.22 1.61 -22.87
C ASP A 253 2.08 0.35 -22.01
N LEU A 254 1.58 0.49 -20.77
CA LEU A 254 1.13 -0.66 -19.96
C LEU A 254 -0.30 -1.05 -20.36
N ALA A 255 -0.75 -2.27 -20.07
CA ALA A 255 -2.15 -2.70 -20.26
C ALA A 255 -3.15 -1.64 -19.78
N GLU A 256 -4.39 -1.64 -20.30
CA GLU A 256 -5.45 -0.66 -19.98
C GLU A 256 -5.31 -0.14 -18.54
N PRO A 257 -5.03 1.16 -18.32
CA PRO A 257 -4.55 1.68 -17.04
C PRO A 257 -5.37 1.26 -15.81
N HIS A 258 -6.66 1.01 -16.02
CA HIS A 258 -7.59 0.53 -15.00
C HIS A 258 -7.31 -0.91 -14.55
N ASP A 259 -7.06 -1.84 -15.47
CA ASP A 259 -6.78 -3.24 -15.15
C ASP A 259 -5.45 -3.37 -14.42
N LEU A 260 -4.47 -2.57 -14.84
CA LEU A 260 -3.18 -2.47 -14.18
C LEU A 260 -3.33 -1.99 -12.73
N ARG A 261 -4.10 -0.92 -12.51
CA ARG A 261 -4.35 -0.36 -11.18
C ARG A 261 -5.09 -1.35 -10.29
N ARG A 262 -6.06 -2.09 -10.81
CA ARG A 262 -6.74 -3.16 -10.09
C ARG A 262 -5.81 -4.32 -9.73
N ALA A 263 -4.97 -4.75 -10.67
CA ALA A 263 -3.98 -5.80 -10.40
C ALA A 263 -2.98 -5.37 -9.31
N LEU A 264 -2.50 -4.12 -9.38
CA LEU A 264 -1.62 -3.53 -8.37
C LEU A 264 -2.31 -3.41 -7.01
N GLY A 265 -3.54 -2.89 -6.98
CA GLY A 265 -4.35 -2.78 -5.76
C GLY A 265 -4.59 -4.13 -5.09
N GLY A 266 -4.96 -5.14 -5.89
CA GLY A 266 -5.14 -6.52 -5.43
C GLY A 266 -3.84 -7.13 -4.88
N ALA A 267 -2.73 -7.00 -5.61
CA ALA A 267 -1.42 -7.50 -5.20
C ALA A 267 -0.95 -6.83 -3.90
N GLY A 268 -1.00 -5.50 -3.83
CA GLY A 268 -0.59 -4.72 -2.67
C GLY A 268 -1.39 -5.09 -1.41
N ARG A 269 -2.73 -5.15 -1.50
CA ARG A 269 -3.58 -5.54 -0.37
C ARG A 269 -3.33 -6.98 0.09
N ALA A 270 -3.07 -7.91 -0.83
CA ALA A 270 -2.77 -9.30 -0.49
C ALA A 270 -1.45 -9.42 0.29
N VAL A 271 -0.39 -8.76 -0.19
CA VAL A 271 0.91 -8.73 0.49
C VAL A 271 0.81 -8.00 1.84
N ALA A 272 0.14 -6.84 1.89
CA ALA A 272 -0.05 -6.07 3.12
C ALA A 272 -0.78 -6.87 4.20
N ALA A 273 -1.82 -7.63 3.82
CA ALA A 273 -2.56 -8.49 4.75
C ALA A 273 -1.69 -9.64 5.29
N ALA A 274 -0.93 -10.31 4.43
CA ALA A 274 -0.03 -11.39 4.84
C ALA A 274 1.09 -10.88 5.76
N THR A 275 1.73 -9.76 5.41
CA THR A 275 2.77 -9.17 6.24
C THR A 275 2.21 -8.67 7.56
N GLY A 276 1.05 -8.02 7.57
CA GLY A 276 0.39 -7.60 8.81
C GLY A 276 0.08 -8.77 9.74
N ALA A 277 -0.35 -9.92 9.20
CA ALA A 277 -0.55 -11.13 10.00
C ALA A 277 0.78 -11.67 10.58
N ALA A 278 1.83 -11.71 9.77
CA ALA A 278 3.15 -12.18 10.21
C ALA A 278 3.77 -11.26 11.28
N LEU A 279 3.64 -9.94 11.14
CA LEU A 279 4.10 -8.96 12.14
C LEU A 279 3.35 -9.09 13.46
N ARG A 280 2.02 -9.32 13.42
CA ARG A 280 1.22 -9.56 14.64
C ARG A 280 1.63 -10.86 15.34
N ALA A 281 2.01 -11.89 14.60
CA ALA A 281 2.53 -13.12 15.18
C ALA A 281 3.89 -12.92 15.86
N LEU A 282 4.77 -12.10 15.28
CA LEU A 282 6.07 -11.73 15.86
C LEU A 282 5.93 -10.88 17.12
N ARG A 283 5.02 -9.89 17.10
CA ARG A 283 4.75 -8.98 18.21
C ARG A 283 3.24 -8.83 18.36
N PRO A 284 2.60 -9.69 19.17
CA PRO A 284 1.20 -9.55 19.48
C PRO A 284 0.93 -8.15 20.05
N PRO A 285 0.00 -7.39 19.46
CA PRO A 285 -0.29 -6.04 19.95
C PRO A 285 -0.96 -6.11 21.31
N THR A 286 -0.67 -5.11 22.15
CA THR A 286 -1.37 -4.90 23.42
C THR A 286 -2.71 -4.25 23.14
N TRP A 287 -3.77 -5.04 23.27
CA TRP A 287 -5.13 -4.58 23.02
C TRP A 287 -5.72 -3.81 24.22
N GLY A 288 -5.05 -2.76 24.71
CA GLY A 288 -5.55 -1.84 25.76
C GLY A 288 -6.49 -2.46 26.83
N SER A 289 -7.62 -1.79 27.09
CA SER A 289 -8.74 -2.30 27.92
C SER A 289 -9.70 -3.22 27.15
N ALA A 290 -9.27 -3.79 26.02
CA ALA A 290 -10.16 -4.53 25.13
C ALA A 290 -10.50 -5.93 25.67
N PRO A 291 -11.62 -6.53 25.25
CA PRO A 291 -12.15 -7.77 25.81
C PRO A 291 -11.14 -8.93 25.71
N ALA A 292 -11.07 -9.83 26.69
CA ALA A 292 -10.15 -10.96 26.65
C ALA A 292 -10.48 -11.95 25.51
N SER A 293 -9.57 -12.88 25.19
CA SER A 293 -9.89 -13.99 24.30
C SER A 293 -11.04 -14.81 24.89
N GLY A 294 -12.04 -15.14 24.07
CA GLY A 294 -13.28 -15.80 24.49
C GLY A 294 -14.41 -14.84 24.87
N SER A 295 -14.17 -13.52 24.92
CA SER A 295 -15.24 -12.55 25.18
C SER A 295 -16.28 -12.53 24.07
N ASP A 296 -17.55 -12.58 24.47
CA ASP A 296 -18.70 -12.33 23.61
C ASP A 296 -18.79 -10.82 23.34
N LEU A 297 -18.78 -10.44 22.07
CA LEU A 297 -19.00 -9.05 21.63
C LEU A 297 -20.47 -8.79 21.31
N GLY A 298 -21.33 -9.77 21.60
CA GLY A 298 -22.76 -9.76 21.34
C GLY A 298 -23.10 -10.39 20.00
N ASP A 299 -24.34 -10.88 19.89
CA ASP A 299 -25.02 -11.08 18.61
C ASP A 299 -24.29 -12.03 17.64
N GLY A 300 -23.62 -13.05 18.17
CA GLY A 300 -22.93 -14.08 17.38
C GLY A 300 -21.48 -13.73 17.00
N VAL A 301 -20.89 -12.70 17.60
CA VAL A 301 -19.51 -12.27 17.37
C VAL A 301 -18.68 -12.43 18.63
N VAL A 302 -17.49 -13.03 18.53
CA VAL A 302 -16.60 -13.28 19.67
C VAL A 302 -15.16 -12.93 19.35
N VAL A 303 -14.33 -12.78 20.37
CA VAL A 303 -12.87 -12.67 20.21
C VAL A 303 -12.24 -14.03 20.41
N HIS A 304 -11.35 -14.44 19.50
CA HIS A 304 -10.56 -15.66 19.66
C HIS A 304 -9.14 -15.43 19.13
N ALA A 305 -8.12 -15.76 19.95
CA ALA A 305 -6.71 -15.62 19.57
C ALA A 305 -6.31 -14.21 19.08
N GLY A 306 -6.95 -13.17 19.65
CA GLY A 306 -6.70 -11.77 19.26
C GLY A 306 -7.41 -11.32 17.98
N GLU A 307 -8.21 -12.19 17.36
CA GLU A 307 -9.04 -11.88 16.18
C GLU A 307 -10.53 -11.82 16.54
N VAL A 308 -11.30 -11.03 15.80
CA VAL A 308 -12.76 -11.04 15.88
C VAL A 308 -13.29 -12.11 14.92
N THR A 309 -14.10 -13.02 15.43
CA THR A 309 -14.63 -14.17 14.69
C THR A 309 -16.09 -14.44 15.04
N LEU A 310 -16.67 -15.44 14.39
CA LEU A 310 -18.06 -15.84 14.60
C LEU A 310 -18.18 -16.83 15.76
N ALA A 311 -19.19 -16.64 16.61
CA ALA A 311 -19.56 -17.63 17.62
C ALA A 311 -19.92 -18.97 16.97
N ARG A 312 -19.73 -20.08 17.71
CA ARG A 312 -20.06 -21.44 17.22
C ARG A 312 -21.52 -21.57 16.77
N GLY A 313 -22.44 -20.91 17.45
CA GLY A 313 -23.88 -20.91 17.13
C GLY A 313 -24.33 -19.84 16.13
N ALA A 314 -23.43 -19.02 15.59
CA ALA A 314 -23.80 -17.93 14.69
C ALA A 314 -24.36 -18.46 13.37
N SER A 315 -25.61 -18.07 13.05
CA SER A 315 -26.33 -18.55 11.86
C SER A 315 -25.99 -17.74 10.61
N THR A 316 -24.82 -18.00 10.02
CA THR A 316 -24.32 -17.28 8.83
C THR A 316 -25.29 -17.29 7.66
N ALA A 317 -26.05 -18.37 7.44
CA ALA A 317 -26.95 -18.52 6.29
C ALA A 317 -28.31 -17.82 6.45
N ARG A 318 -28.67 -17.37 7.66
CA ARG A 318 -30.01 -16.78 7.94
C ARG A 318 -29.94 -15.32 8.37
N ASP A 319 -28.76 -14.87 8.76
CA ASP A 319 -28.60 -13.58 9.40
C ASP A 319 -27.82 -12.60 8.50
N PRO A 320 -28.52 -11.76 7.72
CA PRO A 320 -27.89 -10.84 6.77
C PRO A 320 -27.13 -9.69 7.46
N VAL A 321 -27.37 -9.45 8.76
CA VAL A 321 -26.73 -8.34 9.50
C VAL A 321 -25.35 -8.74 10.05
N LEU A 322 -25.02 -10.04 10.04
CA LEU A 322 -23.84 -10.57 10.72
C LEU A 322 -22.52 -10.04 10.14
N VAL A 323 -22.47 -9.75 8.84
CA VAL A 323 -21.30 -9.13 8.18
C VAL A 323 -20.98 -7.77 8.81
N LEU A 324 -21.99 -6.90 8.94
CA LEU A 324 -21.83 -5.56 9.49
C LEU A 324 -21.55 -5.58 11.00
N ARG A 325 -22.16 -6.49 11.76
CA ARG A 325 -21.86 -6.67 13.19
C ARG A 325 -20.42 -7.13 13.42
N LEU A 326 -19.95 -8.12 12.66
CA LEU A 326 -18.55 -8.57 12.73
C LEU A 326 -17.60 -7.41 12.43
N ALA A 327 -17.87 -6.66 11.37
CA ALA A 327 -17.07 -5.52 10.95
C ALA A 327 -17.04 -4.40 12.01
N ALA A 328 -18.20 -4.00 12.53
CA ALA A 328 -18.30 -2.96 13.55
C ALA A 328 -17.60 -3.37 14.86
N ALA A 329 -17.71 -4.64 15.25
CA ALA A 329 -17.01 -5.18 16.42
C ALA A 329 -15.48 -5.20 16.24
N ALA A 330 -15.01 -5.62 15.06
CA ALA A 330 -13.59 -5.56 14.69
C ALA A 330 -13.06 -4.12 14.73
N ALA A 331 -13.76 -3.19 14.10
CA ALA A 331 -13.34 -1.79 14.01
C ALA A 331 -13.26 -1.13 15.40
N ARG A 332 -14.27 -1.32 16.26
CA ARG A 332 -14.27 -0.76 17.63
C ARG A 332 -13.21 -1.37 18.53
N SER A 333 -12.95 -2.67 18.39
CA SER A 333 -11.95 -3.37 19.20
C SER A 333 -10.50 -3.13 18.72
N GLY A 334 -10.33 -2.58 17.51
CA GLY A 334 -9.05 -2.45 16.83
C GLY A 334 -8.44 -3.79 16.38
N ARG A 335 -9.18 -4.89 16.46
CA ARG A 335 -8.69 -6.24 16.15
C ARG A 335 -9.02 -6.67 14.72
N PRO A 336 -8.14 -7.46 14.08
CA PRO A 336 -8.42 -8.00 12.76
C PRO A 336 -9.58 -9.00 12.81
N MET A 337 -10.33 -9.10 11.71
CA MET A 337 -11.31 -10.18 11.53
C MET A 337 -10.60 -11.47 11.12
N ALA A 338 -11.03 -12.58 11.69
CA ALA A 338 -10.50 -13.89 11.36
C ALA A 338 -10.74 -14.22 9.86
N PRO A 339 -9.72 -14.66 9.10
CA PRO A 339 -9.89 -15.02 7.69
C PRO A 339 -10.95 -16.11 7.45
N SER A 340 -11.07 -17.05 8.39
CA SER A 340 -12.07 -18.12 8.34
C SER A 340 -13.51 -17.58 8.51
N ALA A 341 -13.72 -16.56 9.35
CA ALA A 341 -15.00 -15.89 9.50
C ALA A 341 -15.40 -15.15 8.22
N LEU A 342 -14.46 -14.41 7.62
CA LEU A 342 -14.68 -13.71 6.36
C LEU A 342 -15.04 -14.67 5.23
N ARG A 343 -14.32 -15.80 5.08
CA ARG A 343 -14.65 -16.82 4.08
C ARG A 343 -16.03 -17.41 4.30
N ARG A 344 -16.36 -17.83 5.52
CA ARG A 344 -17.69 -18.37 5.85
C ARG A 344 -18.82 -17.39 5.52
N LEU A 345 -18.62 -16.09 5.78
CA LEU A 345 -19.60 -15.06 5.43
C LEU A 345 -19.66 -14.82 3.92
N ALA A 346 -18.53 -14.79 3.22
CA ALA A 346 -18.50 -14.65 1.77
C ALA A 346 -19.24 -15.81 1.07
N ASP A 347 -19.15 -17.02 1.61
CA ASP A 347 -19.78 -18.20 1.04
C ASP A 347 -21.28 -18.30 1.37
N ALA A 348 -21.69 -17.91 2.58
CA ALA A 348 -23.02 -18.25 3.10
C ALA A 348 -23.90 -17.07 3.51
N ALA A 349 -23.36 -15.86 3.71
CA ALA A 349 -24.15 -14.74 4.22
C ALA A 349 -25.19 -14.28 3.18
N PRO A 350 -26.48 -14.18 3.56
CA PRO A 350 -27.52 -13.68 2.65
C PRO A 350 -27.36 -12.17 2.42
N GLU A 351 -27.82 -11.71 1.26
CA GLU A 351 -27.85 -10.29 0.93
C GLU A 351 -28.90 -9.54 1.78
N LEU A 352 -28.60 -8.30 2.14
CA LEU A 352 -29.54 -7.42 2.81
C LEU A 352 -30.61 -6.95 1.82
N ARG A 353 -31.88 -7.25 2.13
CA ARG A 353 -33.02 -6.75 1.35
C ARG A 353 -33.24 -5.27 1.64
N ALA A 354 -33.56 -4.49 0.60
CA ALA A 354 -33.90 -3.08 0.72
C ALA A 354 -35.40 -2.91 1.05
N PRO A 355 -35.78 -1.94 1.90
CA PRO A 355 -34.90 -1.14 2.75
C PRO A 355 -34.21 -2.02 3.82
N TRP A 356 -32.97 -1.68 4.15
CA TRP A 356 -32.21 -2.43 5.14
C TRP A 356 -32.86 -2.36 6.53
N PRO A 357 -32.79 -3.45 7.32
CA PRO A 357 -33.20 -3.42 8.73
C PRO A 357 -32.42 -2.37 9.52
N ASP A 358 -33.05 -1.79 10.54
CA ASP A 358 -32.43 -0.78 11.41
C ASP A 358 -31.15 -1.27 12.07
N ALA A 359 -31.09 -2.55 12.46
CA ALA A 359 -29.88 -3.17 13.01
C ALA A 359 -28.71 -3.17 12.02
N ALA A 360 -28.96 -3.33 10.72
CA ALA A 360 -27.92 -3.25 9.69
C ALA A 360 -27.43 -1.81 9.53
N ARG A 361 -28.35 -0.85 9.47
CA ARG A 361 -27.99 0.57 9.40
C ARG A 361 -27.19 1.01 10.63
N ALA A 362 -27.61 0.62 11.83
CA ALA A 362 -26.89 0.90 13.07
C ALA A 362 -25.49 0.27 13.09
N ALA A 363 -25.35 -0.98 12.65
CA ALA A 363 -24.05 -1.64 12.55
C ALA A 363 -23.12 -0.98 11.51
N LEU A 364 -23.66 -0.54 10.36
CA LEU A 364 -22.91 0.24 9.38
C LEU A 364 -22.42 1.55 10.00
N LEU A 365 -23.30 2.33 10.63
CA LEU A 365 -22.91 3.60 11.27
C LEU A 365 -21.87 3.40 12.37
N ALA A 366 -21.98 2.32 13.15
CA ALA A 366 -20.99 1.97 14.16
C ALA A 366 -19.64 1.56 13.57
N LEU A 367 -19.62 0.99 12.36
CA LEU A 367 -18.39 0.74 11.60
C LEU A 367 -17.79 2.07 11.08
N LEU A 368 -18.60 2.90 10.41
CA LEU A 368 -18.15 4.17 9.83
C LEU A 368 -17.62 5.14 10.91
N GLY A 369 -18.25 5.16 12.09
CA GLY A 369 -17.86 5.98 13.23
C GLY A 369 -16.69 5.43 14.06
N ALA A 370 -16.10 4.29 13.70
CA ALA A 370 -15.04 3.65 14.50
C ALA A 370 -13.66 4.34 14.40
N GLY A 371 -13.53 5.40 13.60
CA GLY A 371 -12.27 6.13 13.43
C GLY A 371 -11.18 5.27 12.78
N GLU A 372 -10.02 5.13 13.45
CA GLU A 372 -8.84 4.41 12.93
C GLU A 372 -9.14 2.96 12.49
N GLY A 373 -10.06 2.28 13.18
CA GLY A 373 -10.40 0.88 12.91
C GLY A 373 -11.19 0.65 11.61
N LEU A 374 -11.76 1.70 11.01
CA LEU A 374 -12.61 1.61 9.82
C LEU A 374 -11.88 1.02 8.61
N VAL A 375 -10.71 1.57 8.31
CA VAL A 375 -9.97 1.35 7.07
C VAL A 375 -9.60 -0.12 6.89
N GLU A 376 -8.91 -0.71 7.86
CA GLU A 376 -8.43 -2.09 7.79
C GLU A 376 -9.59 -3.09 7.71
N VAL A 377 -10.70 -2.78 8.39
CA VAL A 377 -11.89 -3.62 8.37
C VAL A 377 -12.56 -3.60 7.01
N VAL A 378 -12.75 -2.43 6.40
CA VAL A 378 -13.34 -2.32 5.06
C VAL A 378 -12.44 -2.98 4.02
N GLU A 379 -11.12 -2.83 4.11
CA GLU A 379 -10.18 -3.51 3.21
C GLU A 379 -10.26 -5.03 3.34
N ALA A 380 -10.42 -5.56 4.55
CA ALA A 380 -10.63 -6.98 4.77
C ALA A 380 -11.96 -7.48 4.17
N LEU A 381 -13.05 -6.69 4.30
CA LEU A 381 -14.33 -7.00 3.64
C LEU A 381 -14.23 -6.91 2.11
N ASP A 382 -13.54 -5.92 1.57
CA ASP A 382 -13.35 -5.71 0.13
C ASP A 382 -12.54 -6.84 -0.51
N ARG A 383 -11.47 -7.30 0.16
CA ARG A 383 -10.73 -8.51 -0.27
C ARG A 383 -11.59 -9.77 -0.25
N ALA A 384 -12.49 -9.90 0.73
CA ALA A 384 -13.42 -11.02 0.81
C ALA A 384 -14.62 -10.87 -0.16
N GLY A 385 -14.70 -9.77 -0.92
CA GLY A 385 -15.83 -9.48 -1.81
C GLY A 385 -17.13 -9.10 -1.10
N LEU A 386 -17.10 -8.93 0.23
CA LEU A 386 -18.26 -8.60 1.04
C LEU A 386 -18.61 -7.10 0.96
N TRP A 387 -17.61 -6.22 0.84
CA TRP A 387 -17.85 -4.78 0.77
C TRP A 387 -18.63 -4.39 -0.50
N GLY A 388 -18.24 -4.93 -1.65
CA GLY A 388 -18.93 -4.70 -2.92
C GLY A 388 -20.38 -5.22 -2.94
N ARG A 389 -20.73 -6.21 -2.10
CA ARG A 389 -22.13 -6.65 -1.93
C ARG A 389 -22.95 -5.65 -1.13
N LEU A 390 -22.34 -5.00 -0.13
CA LEU A 390 -22.98 -3.99 0.71
C LEU A 390 -23.12 -2.64 -0.01
N LEU A 391 -22.12 -2.27 -0.81
CA LEU A 391 -22.05 -1.01 -1.56
C LEU A 391 -21.65 -1.29 -3.02
N PRO A 392 -22.60 -1.73 -3.89
CA PRO A 392 -22.30 -2.07 -5.29
C PRO A 392 -21.65 -0.94 -6.11
N GLU A 393 -21.95 0.31 -5.76
CA GLU A 393 -21.39 1.51 -6.38
C GLU A 393 -19.85 1.58 -6.22
N TRP A 394 -19.30 0.92 -5.20
CA TRP A 394 -17.88 0.88 -4.88
C TRP A 394 -17.01 0.42 -6.03
N GLY A 395 -17.49 -0.50 -6.87
CA GLY A 395 -16.70 -1.08 -7.97
C GLY A 395 -16.14 -0.05 -8.96
N ALA A 396 -16.82 1.10 -9.12
CA ALA A 396 -16.38 2.17 -10.02
C ALA A 396 -15.24 3.03 -9.44
N VAL A 397 -15.18 3.16 -8.11
CA VAL A 397 -14.19 3.97 -7.40
C VAL A 397 -13.06 3.14 -6.78
N ARG A 398 -13.24 1.82 -6.70
CA ARG A 398 -12.23 0.87 -6.22
C ARG A 398 -10.96 0.97 -7.06
N ASP A 399 -9.85 1.24 -6.40
CA ASP A 399 -8.51 1.39 -7.00
C ASP A 399 -8.40 2.51 -8.05
N LEU A 400 -9.41 3.36 -8.19
CA LEU A 400 -9.45 4.46 -9.15
C LEU A 400 -8.45 5.55 -8.74
N PRO A 401 -7.45 5.91 -9.56
CA PRO A 401 -6.57 7.05 -9.28
C PRO A 401 -7.37 8.34 -9.21
N SER A 402 -7.03 9.21 -8.25
CA SER A 402 -7.65 10.54 -8.20
C SER A 402 -7.11 11.41 -9.34
N SER A 403 -8.02 12.07 -10.06
CA SER A 403 -7.67 13.10 -11.05
C SER A 403 -7.28 14.43 -10.41
N ARG A 404 -7.48 14.60 -9.11
CA ARG A 404 -7.13 15.82 -8.37
C ARG A 404 -5.65 15.75 -7.98
N SER A 405 -4.82 16.62 -8.56
CA SER A 405 -3.35 16.60 -8.49
C SER A 405 -2.72 16.60 -7.09
N ARG A 406 -3.47 16.99 -6.05
CA ARG A 406 -2.98 17.03 -4.66
C ARG A 406 -3.48 15.87 -3.78
N HIS A 407 -4.30 14.97 -4.31
CA HIS A 407 -4.79 13.83 -3.53
C HIS A 407 -3.68 12.78 -3.39
N ALA A 408 -3.42 12.37 -2.16
CA ALA A 408 -2.46 11.33 -1.86
C ALA A 408 -2.97 9.93 -2.24
N PHE A 409 -4.30 9.76 -2.27
CA PHE A 409 -4.94 8.46 -2.30
C PHE A 409 -5.80 8.23 -3.56
N THR A 410 -5.98 6.96 -3.91
CA THR A 410 -7.06 6.50 -4.81
C THR A 410 -8.42 6.92 -4.27
N VAL A 411 -9.41 7.09 -5.15
CA VAL A 411 -10.75 7.59 -4.78
C VAL A 411 -11.38 6.71 -3.71
N GLY A 412 -11.35 5.38 -3.87
CA GLY A 412 -11.87 4.47 -2.85
C GLY A 412 -11.21 4.67 -1.49
N ARG A 413 -9.86 4.72 -1.41
CA ARG A 413 -9.19 4.97 -0.12
C ARG A 413 -9.53 6.34 0.43
N HIS A 414 -9.61 7.36 -0.41
CA HIS A 414 -9.98 8.71 -0.01
C HIS A 414 -11.35 8.74 0.65
N LEU A 415 -12.37 8.05 0.12
CA LEU A 415 -13.68 7.93 0.77
C LEU A 415 -13.57 7.34 2.18
N LEU A 416 -12.74 6.32 2.39
CA LEU A 416 -12.53 5.72 3.72
C LEU A 416 -11.79 6.64 4.68
N GLU A 417 -10.76 7.35 4.20
CA GLU A 417 -10.04 8.34 5.02
C GLU A 417 -10.94 9.52 5.39
N THR A 418 -11.72 10.04 4.45
CA THR A 418 -12.71 11.08 4.69
C THR A 418 -13.75 10.61 5.69
N THR A 419 -14.22 9.35 5.61
CA THR A 419 -15.16 8.78 6.57
C THR A 419 -14.54 8.59 7.96
N ARG A 420 -13.28 8.14 8.05
CA ARG A 420 -12.53 8.07 9.30
C ARG A 420 -12.46 9.45 9.97
N TRP A 421 -12.09 10.49 9.23
CA TRP A 421 -12.03 11.85 9.75
C TRP A 421 -13.41 12.42 10.10
N ALA A 422 -14.45 12.06 9.34
CA ALA A 422 -15.83 12.39 9.67
C ALA A 422 -16.22 11.82 11.03
N GLY A 423 -15.79 10.59 11.36
CA GLY A 423 -15.95 10.00 12.69
C GLY A 423 -15.29 10.81 13.80
N VAL A 424 -14.11 11.37 13.56
CA VAL A 424 -13.38 12.22 14.52
C VAL A 424 -14.12 13.54 14.82
N VAL A 425 -14.82 14.09 13.83
CA VAL A 425 -15.57 15.36 13.98
C VAL A 425 -17.07 15.17 14.17
N ALA A 426 -17.55 13.92 14.27
CA ALA A 426 -18.97 13.57 14.31
C ALA A 426 -19.71 14.22 15.48
N GLU A 427 -19.08 14.33 16.64
CA GLU A 427 -19.68 14.93 17.84
C GLU A 427 -19.94 16.45 17.70
N ARG A 428 -19.41 17.09 16.65
CA ARG A 428 -19.60 18.53 16.39
C ARG A 428 -20.87 18.86 15.61
N VAL A 429 -21.62 17.85 15.17
CA VAL A 429 -22.82 18.04 14.34
C VAL A 429 -24.04 17.36 14.95
N VAL A 430 -25.23 17.89 14.67
CA VAL A 430 -26.49 17.30 15.18
C VAL A 430 -26.80 15.95 14.51
N ARG A 431 -26.36 15.76 13.26
CA ARG A 431 -26.61 14.55 12.45
C ARG A 431 -25.32 13.80 12.10
N PRO A 432 -24.63 13.20 13.08
CA PRO A 432 -23.39 12.46 12.85
C PRO A 432 -23.58 11.27 11.90
N ASP A 433 -24.77 10.67 11.92
CA ASP A 433 -25.17 9.60 11.01
C ASP A 433 -25.12 10.04 9.54
N LEU A 434 -25.69 11.20 9.22
CA LEU A 434 -25.68 11.73 7.85
C LEU A 434 -24.30 12.25 7.44
N LEU A 435 -23.50 12.76 8.37
CA LEU A 435 -22.12 13.14 8.09
C LEU A 435 -21.27 11.92 7.68
N LEU A 436 -21.37 10.82 8.43
CA LEU A 436 -20.64 9.58 8.14
C LEU A 436 -21.06 8.99 6.78
N LEU A 437 -22.37 8.98 6.50
CA LEU A 437 -22.87 8.50 5.22
C LEU A 437 -22.46 9.42 4.07
N ALA A 438 -22.55 10.74 4.24
CA ALA A 438 -22.10 11.71 3.25
C ALA A 438 -20.61 11.53 2.93
N ALA A 439 -19.77 11.42 3.95
CA ALA A 439 -18.34 11.18 3.79
C ALA A 439 -18.04 9.93 2.96
N LEU A 440 -18.80 8.85 3.17
CA LEU A 440 -18.64 7.60 2.42
C LEU A 440 -19.09 7.72 0.95
N VAL A 441 -20.10 8.54 0.65
CA VAL A 441 -20.73 8.57 -0.68
C VAL A 441 -20.40 9.79 -1.54
N HIS A 442 -19.76 10.82 -0.99
CA HIS A 442 -19.64 12.14 -1.62
C HIS A 442 -18.97 12.12 -3.00
N ASP A 443 -18.04 11.19 -3.21
CA ASP A 443 -17.25 11.05 -4.45
C ASP A 443 -17.55 9.74 -5.21
N LEU A 444 -18.64 9.03 -4.88
CA LEU A 444 -19.02 7.78 -5.57
C LEU A 444 -19.39 7.96 -7.06
N GLY A 445 -19.62 9.20 -7.49
CA GLY A 445 -19.85 9.52 -8.90
C GLY A 445 -18.60 9.49 -9.77
N ARG A 446 -17.39 9.42 -9.19
CA ARG A 446 -16.14 9.36 -9.97
C ARG A 446 -15.99 8.05 -10.74
N GLY A 447 -15.22 8.10 -11.83
CA GLY A 447 -14.98 6.94 -12.71
C GLY A 447 -16.13 6.67 -13.69
N ARG A 448 -16.99 7.66 -13.91
CA ARG A 448 -18.17 7.61 -14.80
C ARG A 448 -18.10 8.75 -15.80
N ALA A 449 -18.88 8.66 -16.88
CA ALA A 449 -18.79 9.60 -18.01
C ALA A 449 -19.47 10.95 -17.71
N GLU A 450 -20.50 10.92 -16.88
CA GLU A 450 -21.30 12.09 -16.50
C GLU A 450 -20.62 12.93 -15.40
N ASP A 451 -21.19 14.10 -15.09
CA ASP A 451 -20.70 14.97 -14.02
C ASP A 451 -20.63 14.22 -12.67
N PRO A 452 -19.44 14.10 -12.05
CA PRO A 452 -19.28 13.29 -10.84
C PRO A 452 -20.14 13.74 -9.67
N VAL A 453 -20.42 15.04 -9.51
CA VAL A 453 -21.23 15.56 -8.40
C VAL A 453 -22.70 15.23 -8.63
N VAL A 454 -23.19 15.36 -9.86
CA VAL A 454 -24.56 14.99 -10.22
C VAL A 454 -24.79 13.49 -9.99
N VAL A 455 -23.84 12.65 -10.44
CA VAL A 455 -23.94 11.21 -10.23
C VAL A 455 -23.85 10.86 -8.74
N ALA A 456 -22.89 11.42 -8.00
CA ALA A 456 -22.76 11.17 -6.57
C ALA A 456 -24.02 11.57 -5.80
N THR A 457 -24.64 12.71 -6.15
CA THR A 457 -25.92 13.16 -5.55
C THR A 457 -27.04 12.15 -5.79
N THR A 458 -27.13 11.62 -7.01
CA THR A 458 -28.12 10.61 -7.38
C THR A 458 -27.88 9.30 -6.62
N LEU A 459 -26.63 8.84 -6.58
CA LEU A 459 -26.23 7.64 -5.85
C LEU A 459 -26.47 7.79 -4.35
N ALA A 460 -26.20 8.94 -3.76
CA ALA A 460 -26.49 9.22 -2.35
C ALA A 460 -27.98 9.04 -2.04
N GLY A 461 -28.86 9.48 -2.95
CA GLY A 461 -30.30 9.26 -2.85
C GLY A 461 -30.68 7.76 -2.89
N HIS A 462 -30.10 6.99 -3.82
CA HIS A 462 -30.33 5.55 -3.92
C HIS A 462 -29.81 4.79 -2.71
N VAL A 463 -28.60 5.10 -2.25
CA VAL A 463 -27.98 4.51 -1.06
C VAL A 463 -28.82 4.82 0.17
N GLY A 464 -29.23 6.08 0.36
CA GLY A 464 -30.06 6.48 1.50
C GLY A 464 -31.38 5.69 1.60
N ARG A 465 -32.10 5.53 0.48
CA ARG A 465 -33.32 4.70 0.43
C ARG A 465 -33.03 3.22 0.68
N ARG A 466 -31.93 2.69 0.11
CA ARG A 466 -31.50 1.30 0.34
C ARG A 466 -31.22 1.03 1.81
N LEU A 467 -30.62 1.99 2.52
CA LEU A 467 -30.35 1.91 3.96
C LEU A 467 -31.60 2.09 4.84
N GLY A 468 -32.74 2.45 4.25
CA GLY A 468 -33.99 2.70 4.97
C GLY A 468 -34.05 4.07 5.66
N LEU A 469 -33.37 5.08 5.13
CA LEU A 469 -33.51 6.45 5.62
C LEU A 469 -34.89 7.03 5.28
N HIS A 470 -35.39 7.91 6.14
CA HIS A 470 -36.59 8.71 5.86
C HIS A 470 -36.34 9.68 4.69
N ASP A 471 -37.41 10.05 3.97
CA ASP A 471 -37.28 10.89 2.77
C ASP A 471 -36.63 12.26 3.03
N ASP A 472 -36.86 12.86 4.21
CA ASP A 472 -36.18 14.10 4.62
C ASP A 472 -34.66 13.91 4.75
N ASP A 473 -34.24 12.79 5.34
CA ASP A 473 -32.83 12.44 5.51
C ASP A 473 -32.17 12.11 4.19
N VAL A 474 -32.89 11.43 3.27
CA VAL A 474 -32.43 11.18 1.90
C VAL A 474 -32.21 12.50 1.16
N ARG A 475 -33.15 13.45 1.28
CA ARG A 475 -33.03 14.79 0.68
C ARG A 475 -31.84 15.55 1.26
N LEU A 476 -31.67 15.53 2.58
CA LEU A 476 -30.57 16.20 3.24
C LEU A 476 -29.21 15.59 2.86
N LEU A 477 -29.08 14.26 2.88
CA LEU A 477 -27.88 13.55 2.43
C LEU A 477 -27.50 13.91 0.99
N ALA A 478 -28.48 13.89 0.07
CA ALA A 478 -28.26 14.30 -1.31
C ALA A 478 -27.87 15.78 -1.42
N ALA A 479 -28.44 16.67 -0.60
CA ALA A 479 -28.05 18.08 -0.55
C ALA A 479 -26.62 18.27 -0.07
N VAL A 480 -26.19 17.56 0.98
CA VAL A 480 -24.80 17.59 1.46
C VAL A 480 -23.83 17.21 0.34
N VAL A 481 -24.09 16.10 -0.36
CA VAL A 481 -23.24 15.64 -1.47
C VAL A 481 -23.23 16.62 -2.63
N ARG A 482 -24.38 17.19 -2.99
CA ARG A 482 -24.49 18.18 -4.06
C ARG A 482 -23.69 19.45 -3.77
N HIS A 483 -23.68 19.91 -2.51
CA HIS A 483 -23.07 21.17 -2.11
C HIS A 483 -21.71 21.02 -1.42
N GLN A 484 -21.12 19.83 -1.43
CA GLN A 484 -19.87 19.49 -0.71
C GLN A 484 -18.71 20.47 -0.95
N ASP A 485 -18.55 20.97 -2.17
CA ASP A 485 -17.47 21.89 -2.54
C ASP A 485 -17.83 23.37 -2.29
N LEU A 486 -19.07 23.70 -1.91
CA LEU A 486 -19.56 25.07 -1.81
C LEU A 486 -18.72 25.90 -0.83
N LEU A 487 -18.59 25.44 0.42
CA LEU A 487 -17.85 26.15 1.46
C LEU A 487 -16.36 26.27 1.15
N PRO A 488 -15.61 25.18 0.88
CA PRO A 488 -14.17 25.28 0.61
C PRO A 488 -13.87 26.09 -0.65
N ARG A 489 -14.70 26.01 -1.70
CA ARG A 489 -14.52 26.81 -2.92
C ARG A 489 -14.78 28.29 -2.67
N THR A 490 -15.85 28.62 -1.95
CA THR A 490 -16.23 30.03 -1.67
C THR A 490 -15.20 30.69 -0.77
N ALA A 491 -14.81 30.03 0.32
CA ALA A 491 -13.85 30.58 1.29
C ALA A 491 -12.46 30.87 0.69
N LEU A 492 -12.08 30.18 -0.39
CA LEU A 492 -10.78 30.38 -1.06
C LEU A 492 -10.82 31.39 -2.21
N ARG A 493 -12.01 31.75 -2.71
CA ARG A 493 -12.16 32.53 -3.96
C ARG A 493 -12.96 33.82 -3.79
N CYS A 494 -13.65 33.97 -2.68
CA CYS A 494 -14.54 35.09 -2.41
C CYS A 494 -14.14 35.75 -1.09
N ASP A 495 -14.45 37.04 -0.96
CA ASP A 495 -14.30 37.76 0.29
C ASP A 495 -15.47 37.39 1.23
N PRO A 496 -15.21 36.77 2.40
CA PRO A 496 -16.27 36.46 3.36
C PRO A 496 -16.87 37.71 4.03
N ASP A 497 -16.22 38.87 3.96
CA ASP A 497 -16.75 40.14 4.50
C ASP A 497 -17.75 40.81 3.57
N ASP A 498 -17.81 40.42 2.29
CA ASP A 498 -18.85 40.85 1.37
C ASP A 498 -20.20 40.19 1.72
N PRO A 499 -21.25 40.96 2.09
CA PRO A 499 -22.57 40.40 2.37
C PRO A 499 -23.19 39.62 1.20
N ALA A 500 -22.79 39.91 -0.06
CA ALA A 500 -23.23 39.16 -1.22
C ALA A 500 -22.70 37.71 -1.22
N THR A 501 -21.46 37.49 -0.76
CA THR A 501 -20.88 36.16 -0.59
C THR A 501 -21.70 35.32 0.40
N VAL A 502 -21.98 35.89 1.58
CA VAL A 502 -22.75 35.21 2.63
C VAL A 502 -24.16 34.88 2.16
N ARG A 503 -24.84 35.84 1.54
CA ARG A 503 -26.17 35.64 0.96
C ARG A 503 -26.19 34.57 -0.13
N GLY A 504 -25.22 34.58 -1.03
CA GLY A 504 -25.11 33.56 -2.09
C GLY A 504 -24.94 32.14 -1.54
N VAL A 505 -24.20 31.97 -0.44
CA VAL A 505 -24.11 30.68 0.27
C VAL A 505 -25.46 30.31 0.89
N LEU A 506 -26.10 31.22 1.62
CA LEU A 506 -27.38 30.93 2.26
C LEU A 506 -28.50 30.62 1.26
N ASP A 507 -28.58 31.35 0.15
CA ASP A 507 -29.55 31.12 -0.92
C ASP A 507 -29.35 29.73 -1.54
N ALA A 508 -28.09 29.34 -1.79
CA ALA A 508 -27.76 28.01 -2.31
C ALA A 508 -28.14 26.88 -1.34
N LEU A 509 -28.13 27.14 -0.03
CA LEU A 509 -28.49 26.18 1.02
C LEU A 509 -29.95 26.30 1.47
N GLY A 510 -30.75 27.22 0.91
CA GLY A 510 -32.11 27.50 1.35
C GLY A 510 -32.20 27.99 2.81
N GLY A 511 -31.12 28.57 3.35
CA GLY A 511 -31.03 29.00 4.74
C GLY A 511 -30.99 27.86 5.78
N ASP A 512 -30.78 26.61 5.37
CA ASP A 512 -30.77 25.45 6.27
C ASP A 512 -29.50 25.43 7.16
N PRO A 513 -29.64 25.63 8.49
CA PRO A 513 -28.49 25.65 9.40
C PRO A 513 -27.87 24.26 9.61
N GLN A 514 -28.65 23.19 9.48
CA GLN A 514 -28.17 21.81 9.64
C GLN A 514 -27.35 21.38 8.41
N LEU A 515 -27.79 21.75 7.20
CA LEU A 515 -27.01 21.54 5.99
C LEU A 515 -25.67 22.31 6.03
N LEU A 516 -25.69 23.57 6.47
CA LEU A 516 -24.46 24.37 6.65
C LEU A 516 -23.48 23.71 7.63
N GLU A 517 -23.99 23.19 8.74
CA GLU A 517 -23.19 22.48 9.74
C GLU A 517 -22.55 21.19 9.18
N LEU A 518 -23.33 20.37 8.48
CA LEU A 518 -22.84 19.13 7.85
C LEU A 518 -21.77 19.42 6.79
N LEU A 519 -21.99 20.43 5.94
CA LEU A 519 -21.01 20.83 4.92
C LEU A 519 -19.70 21.33 5.53
N HIS A 520 -19.76 22.03 6.68
CA HIS A 520 -18.56 22.48 7.35
C HIS A 520 -17.73 21.30 7.87
N ALA A 521 -18.37 20.35 8.55
CA ALA A 521 -17.69 19.16 9.05
C ALA A 521 -17.16 18.27 7.91
N LEU A 522 -17.93 18.11 6.84
CA LEU A 522 -17.52 17.35 5.65
C LEU A 522 -16.31 18.00 4.97
N ALA A 523 -16.26 19.33 4.84
CA ALA A 523 -15.13 20.03 4.22
C ALA A 523 -13.81 19.82 4.99
N GLU A 524 -13.87 19.78 6.34
CA GLU A 524 -12.71 19.45 7.19
C GLU A 524 -12.30 17.99 7.01
N ALA A 525 -13.26 17.07 7.05
CA ALA A 525 -13.00 15.64 6.90
C ALA A 525 -12.45 15.29 5.51
N ASP A 526 -13.01 15.84 4.45
CA ASP A 526 -12.60 15.66 3.06
C ASP A 526 -11.16 16.11 2.83
N ALA A 527 -10.86 17.35 3.26
CA ALA A 527 -9.52 17.89 3.10
C ALA A 527 -8.47 17.06 3.85
N ARG A 528 -8.74 16.64 5.09
CA ARG A 528 -7.81 15.76 5.84
C ARG A 528 -7.72 14.36 5.21
N GLY A 529 -8.83 13.83 4.71
CA GLY A 529 -8.89 12.54 4.05
C GLY A 529 -8.22 12.50 2.68
N ALA A 530 -8.04 13.65 2.02
CA ALA A 530 -7.31 13.75 0.76
C ALA A 530 -5.78 13.82 0.94
N GLY A 531 -5.29 14.27 2.10
CA GLY A 531 -3.86 14.34 2.40
C GLY A 531 -3.52 15.23 3.61
N PRO A 532 -2.35 15.03 4.24
CA PRO A 532 -1.99 15.70 5.50
C PRO A 532 -1.89 17.23 5.37
N ASP A 533 -1.53 17.74 4.20
CA ASP A 533 -1.23 19.17 3.99
C ASP A 533 -2.42 19.98 3.44
N LEU A 534 -3.59 19.35 3.27
CA LEU A 534 -4.73 19.98 2.61
C LEU A 534 -5.67 20.74 3.56
N TRP A 535 -5.65 20.42 4.86
CA TRP A 535 -6.41 21.13 5.90
C TRP A 535 -5.47 21.87 6.88
N THR A 536 -4.92 23.00 6.42
CA THR A 536 -4.01 23.84 7.21
C THR A 536 -4.78 24.74 8.19
N PRO A 537 -4.12 25.27 9.25
CA PRO A 537 -4.74 26.25 10.15
C PRO A 537 -5.34 27.46 9.42
N TRP A 538 -4.66 27.90 8.35
CA TRP A 538 -5.15 28.99 7.49
C TRP A 538 -6.47 28.62 6.77
N ARG A 539 -6.55 27.44 6.16
CA ARG A 539 -7.77 27.00 5.47
C ARG A 539 -8.92 26.78 6.45
N ALA A 540 -8.63 26.21 7.61
CA ALA A 540 -9.61 26.05 8.68
C ALA A 540 -10.21 27.39 9.12
N ARG A 541 -9.36 28.42 9.27
CA ARG A 541 -9.82 29.78 9.59
C ARG A 541 -10.74 30.34 8.50
N LEU A 542 -10.36 30.27 7.23
CA LEU A 542 -11.17 30.81 6.12
C LEU A 542 -12.56 30.17 6.04
N VAL A 543 -12.63 28.84 6.14
CA VAL A 543 -13.92 28.13 6.10
C VAL A 543 -14.74 28.43 7.36
N GLY A 544 -14.11 28.42 8.54
CA GLY A 544 -14.77 28.73 9.81
C GLY A 544 -15.33 30.15 9.86
N ASP A 545 -14.57 31.13 9.36
CA ASP A 545 -14.94 32.54 9.26
C ASP A 545 -16.18 32.74 8.38
N LEU A 546 -16.24 32.06 7.22
CA LEU A 546 -17.42 32.07 6.33
C LEU A 546 -18.64 31.45 7.02
N VAL A 547 -18.47 30.29 7.67
CA VAL A 547 -19.55 29.58 8.37
C VAL A 547 -20.09 30.40 9.54
N ALA A 548 -19.22 31.05 10.31
CA ALA A 548 -19.62 31.90 11.44
C ALA A 548 -20.50 33.08 10.97
N ARG A 549 -20.14 33.72 9.86
CA ARG A 549 -20.94 34.80 9.24
C ARG A 549 -22.27 34.30 8.72
N CYS A 550 -22.29 33.15 8.03
CA CYS A 550 -23.54 32.52 7.59
C CYS A 550 -24.48 32.21 8.78
N ARG A 551 -23.95 31.65 9.87
CA ARG A 551 -24.72 31.37 11.11
C ARG A 551 -25.26 32.64 11.75
N ALA A 552 -24.47 33.72 11.78
CA ALA A 552 -24.91 35.01 12.31
C ALA A 552 -26.05 35.59 11.47
N ALA A 553 -25.93 35.54 10.15
CA ALA A 553 -26.97 35.99 9.22
C ALA A 553 -28.27 35.20 9.38
N VAL A 554 -28.24 33.87 9.46
CA VAL A 554 -29.44 33.03 9.70
C VAL A 554 -30.15 33.40 11.01
N ARG A 555 -29.40 33.68 12.09
CA ARG A 555 -29.97 34.13 13.37
C ARG A 555 -30.55 35.55 13.31
N GLY A 556 -30.02 36.40 12.42
CA GLY A 556 -30.46 37.78 12.22
C GLY A 556 -31.64 37.94 11.27
N VAL A 557 -32.05 36.89 10.54
CA VAL A 557 -33.26 36.92 9.71
C VAL A 557 -34.48 36.65 10.61
N PRO A 558 -35.41 37.61 10.79
CA PRO A 558 -36.65 37.32 11.52
C PRO A 558 -37.44 36.25 10.76
N ALA A 559 -37.88 35.21 11.47
CA ALA A 559 -38.69 34.15 10.91
C ALA A 559 -39.94 34.74 10.25
N THR A 560 -39.97 34.77 8.92
CA THR A 560 -41.17 35.08 8.16
C THR A 560 -42.21 34.02 8.49
N ARG A 561 -43.20 34.41 9.31
CA ARG A 561 -44.40 33.62 9.55
C ARG A 561 -45.01 33.30 8.18
N ARG A 562 -45.21 32.01 7.91
CA ARG A 562 -45.91 31.49 6.73
C ARG A 562 -47.27 32.13 6.54
#